data_AF-A0A5C3NYH1-F1
#
_entry.id   AF-A0A5C3NYH1-F1
#
_cell.length_a   1.000
_cell.length_b   1.000
_cell.length_c   1.000
_cell.angle_alpha   90.00
_cell.angle_beta   90.00
_cell.angle_gamma   90.00
#
_symmetry.space_group_name_H-M   'P 1'
#
loop_
_entity.id
_entity.type
_entity.pdbx_description
1 polymer ?
#
loop_
_entity_poly.entity_id
_entity_poly.type
_entity_poly.pdbx_seq_one_letter_code
_entity_poly.pdbx_strand_id
1 'polypeptide(L)'
;MISSEHGWEELGESEIPESLELPNSPSRSTRPAHDHKLYRVWSLPLYAVTYIVHSRYRALRPRRLPTLTSLRLPEIYGMLAIGDICGYQGLHLYKQLQLEENYDRGQVANYAGWFYKMFHKNLREPRFPGSSDLTRKGLPRGEDGKVTLLGEILWRLRTIRTTANCRLFASSILEDHIAACDLNDHDASVLVTIVAERLGTGFNQSATFFPEGELRWIAVLTTALRAATIWTGPGRLVALAVNGMQRAALYAFMYPSLTWEYYHFRSIWNIQEPDKAVEAARRQRKVLVDAIRRFTEEKRKDTSSE
;
A
#
# COMPACT_ATOMS: atom_id res chain seq x y z
N MET A 1 5.73 31.36 -0.56
CA MET A 1 5.80 31.19 0.91
C MET A 1 4.39 30.92 1.40
N ILE A 2 4.05 29.66 1.61
CA ILE A 2 2.78 29.25 2.20
C ILE A 2 3.12 28.90 3.64
N SER A 3 2.56 29.63 4.59
CA SER A 3 2.78 29.42 6.03
C SER A 3 2.33 28.00 6.41
N SER A 4 3.24 27.23 6.98
CA SER A 4 3.04 25.87 7.50
C SER A 4 2.53 25.84 8.94
N GLU A 5 2.13 26.98 9.50
CA GLU A 5 1.84 27.11 10.94
C GLU A 5 0.42 26.69 11.34
N HIS A 6 -0.55 26.62 10.41
CA HIS A 6 -1.95 26.34 10.76
C HIS A 6 -2.34 24.85 10.77
N GLY A 7 -1.40 23.92 10.59
CA GLY A 7 -1.70 22.47 10.59
C GLY A 7 -1.71 21.82 11.98
N TRP A 8 -1.13 22.46 12.99
CA TRP A 8 -0.88 21.86 14.32
C TRP A 8 -1.83 22.35 15.41
N GLU A 9 -2.64 23.38 15.14
CA GLU A 9 -3.54 23.99 16.13
C GLU A 9 -4.80 23.15 16.43
N GLU A 10 -5.19 22.23 15.54
CA GLU A 10 -6.31 21.29 15.76
C GLU A 10 -5.94 20.05 16.59
N LEU A 11 -4.68 19.92 17.05
CA LEU A 11 -4.32 18.92 18.07
C LEU A 11 -4.80 19.37 19.45
N GLY A 12 -6.13 19.36 19.64
CA GLY A 12 -6.75 19.55 20.94
C GLY A 12 -6.28 18.48 21.92
N GLU A 13 -6.02 18.88 23.16
CA GLU A 13 -5.46 18.10 24.28
C GLU A 13 -6.21 16.80 24.66
N SER A 14 -7.28 16.42 23.94
CA SER A 14 -8.13 15.26 24.26
C SER A 14 -7.84 13.97 23.48
N GLU A 15 -6.93 13.98 22.50
CA GLU A 15 -6.58 12.78 21.72
C GLU A 15 -5.06 12.56 21.62
N ILE A 16 -4.35 12.50 22.74
CA ILE A 16 -3.22 11.57 22.81
C ILE A 16 -3.86 10.22 23.14
N PRO A 17 -4.12 9.32 22.17
CA PRO A 17 -4.80 8.08 22.49
C PRO A 17 -4.01 7.34 23.56
N GLU A 18 -4.56 7.23 24.77
CA GLU A 18 -4.03 6.42 25.87
C GLU A 18 -3.87 4.94 25.48
N SER A 19 -4.43 4.56 24.33
CA SER A 19 -4.19 3.31 23.59
C SER A 19 -2.89 3.29 22.74
N LEU A 20 -1.95 4.21 22.99
CA LEU A 20 -0.64 4.32 22.34
C LEU A 20 0.44 3.45 22.97
N GLU A 21 0.13 2.62 23.96
CA GLU A 21 0.99 1.49 24.27
C GLU A 21 0.81 0.43 23.18
N LEU A 22 1.91 -0.06 22.61
CA LEU A 22 1.84 -1.37 21.93
C LEU A 22 1.22 -2.33 22.94
N PRO A 23 0.24 -3.17 22.58
CA PRO A 23 -0.33 -4.12 23.51
C PRO A 23 0.82 -4.86 24.20
N ASN A 24 1.03 -4.52 25.47
CA ASN A 24 2.10 -5.07 26.29
C ASN A 24 1.63 -6.49 26.64
N SER A 25 2.23 -7.46 25.95
CA SER A 25 1.89 -8.88 25.95
C SER A 25 0.61 -9.26 25.18
N PRO A 26 0.66 -10.34 24.37
CA PRO A 26 -0.54 -10.95 23.83
C PRO A 26 -1.37 -11.45 25.01
N SER A 27 -2.56 -10.89 25.20
CA SER A 27 -3.61 -11.56 25.95
C SER A 27 -3.81 -12.93 25.32
N ARG A 28 -3.69 -13.97 26.15
CA ARG A 28 -3.73 -15.40 25.81
C ARG A 28 -5.03 -15.72 25.07
N SER A 29 -5.03 -15.45 23.76
CA SER A 29 -6.17 -15.64 22.88
C SER A 29 -6.32 -17.13 22.65
N THR A 30 -7.40 -17.68 23.22
CA THR A 30 -7.85 -19.05 23.02
C THR A 30 -7.81 -19.44 21.53
N ARG A 31 -7.36 -20.67 21.27
CA ARG A 31 -7.27 -21.34 19.95
C ARG A 31 -8.34 -20.83 18.97
N PRO A 32 -7.99 -20.46 17.73
CA PRO A 32 -8.99 -20.13 16.72
C PRO A 32 -9.92 -21.33 16.53
N ALA A 33 -11.17 -21.15 16.93
CA ALA A 33 -12.25 -22.10 16.72
C ALA A 33 -12.34 -22.48 15.24
N HIS A 34 -12.74 -23.74 15.01
CA HIS A 34 -12.71 -24.42 13.72
C HIS A 34 -13.04 -23.53 12.51
N ASP A 35 -12.03 -23.50 11.65
CA ASP A 35 -11.92 -22.85 10.37
C ASP A 35 -12.98 -23.37 9.38
N HIS A 36 -14.10 -22.66 9.20
CA HIS A 36 -15.04 -22.93 8.10
C HIS A 36 -14.42 -22.48 6.77
N LYS A 37 -13.45 -23.28 6.28
CA LYS A 37 -12.67 -23.05 5.05
C LYS A 37 -13.56 -22.86 3.80
N LEU A 38 -14.74 -23.48 3.77
CA LEU A 38 -15.68 -23.40 2.64
C LEU A 38 -16.40 -22.04 2.55
N TYR A 39 -16.82 -21.45 3.68
CA TYR A 39 -17.45 -20.12 3.70
C TYR A 39 -16.46 -19.01 3.34
N ARG A 40 -15.16 -19.28 3.28
CA ARG A 40 -14.14 -18.28 2.94
C ARG A 40 -13.88 -18.17 1.44
N VAL A 41 -14.25 -19.18 0.67
CA VAL A 41 -13.99 -19.26 -0.78
C VAL A 41 -15.28 -19.27 -1.60
N TRP A 42 -16.44 -19.09 -0.94
CA TRP A 42 -17.76 -19.11 -1.58
C TRP A 42 -17.96 -18.04 -2.65
N SER A 43 -17.21 -16.93 -2.60
CA SER A 43 -17.28 -15.89 -3.61
C SER A 43 -16.76 -16.36 -4.97
N LEU A 44 -15.85 -17.35 -5.02
CA LEU A 44 -15.35 -17.89 -6.28
C LEU A 44 -16.45 -18.60 -7.11
N PRO A 45 -17.21 -19.56 -6.56
CA PRO A 45 -18.41 -20.06 -7.21
C PRO A 45 -19.38 -18.95 -7.62
N LEU A 46 -19.58 -17.93 -6.77
CA LEU A 46 -20.47 -16.82 -7.10
C LEU A 46 -20.00 -16.04 -8.33
N TYR A 47 -18.70 -15.74 -8.45
CA TYR A 47 -18.15 -15.09 -9.64
C TYR A 47 -18.31 -15.96 -10.89
N ALA A 48 -18.12 -17.27 -10.78
CA ALA A 48 -18.33 -18.20 -11.89
C ALA A 48 -19.79 -18.22 -12.35
N VAL A 49 -20.74 -18.32 -11.42
CA VAL A 49 -22.19 -18.26 -11.71
C VAL A 49 -22.56 -16.90 -12.32
N THR A 50 -22.07 -15.81 -11.75
CA THR A 50 -22.33 -14.45 -12.24
C THR A 50 -21.77 -14.27 -13.65
N TYR A 51 -20.59 -14.81 -13.94
CA TYR A 51 -20.01 -14.84 -15.29
C TYR A 51 -20.92 -15.60 -16.27
N ILE A 52 -21.40 -16.78 -15.91
CA ILE A 52 -22.29 -17.59 -16.77
C ILE A 52 -23.59 -16.84 -17.05
N VAL A 53 -24.23 -16.29 -16.01
CA VAL A 53 -25.47 -15.50 -16.14
C VAL A 53 -25.25 -14.29 -17.03
N HIS A 54 -24.17 -13.53 -16.82
CA HIS A 54 -23.84 -12.35 -17.64
C HIS A 54 -23.51 -12.75 -19.08
N SER A 55 -22.79 -13.86 -19.30
CA SER A 55 -22.50 -14.37 -20.65
C SER A 55 -23.78 -14.76 -21.39
N ARG A 56 -24.68 -15.50 -20.74
CA ARG A 56 -26.00 -15.87 -21.29
C ARG A 56 -26.86 -14.64 -21.56
N TYR A 57 -26.88 -13.69 -20.63
CA TYR A 57 -27.59 -12.43 -20.81
C TYR A 57 -27.08 -11.66 -22.04
N ARG A 58 -25.77 -11.60 -22.27
CA ARG A 58 -25.21 -10.96 -23.48
C ARG A 58 -25.54 -11.69 -24.78
N ALA A 59 -25.69 -13.01 -24.74
CA ALA A 59 -26.14 -13.77 -25.90
C ALA A 59 -27.61 -13.45 -26.24
N LEU A 60 -28.47 -13.28 -25.22
CA LEU A 60 -29.88 -12.95 -25.39
C LEU A 60 -30.14 -11.47 -25.70
N ARG A 61 -29.31 -10.58 -25.14
CA ARG A 61 -29.39 -9.13 -25.29
C ARG A 61 -28.03 -8.60 -25.78
N PRO A 62 -27.73 -8.76 -27.08
CA PRO A 62 -26.48 -8.24 -27.64
C PRO A 62 -26.38 -6.74 -27.43
N ARG A 63 -25.16 -6.27 -27.16
CA ARG A 63 -24.90 -4.86 -26.84
C ARG A 63 -25.20 -3.97 -28.03
N ARG A 64 -25.91 -2.87 -27.77
CA ARG A 64 -26.09 -1.78 -28.73
C ARG A 64 -24.97 -0.73 -28.64
N LEU A 65 -24.32 -0.63 -27.49
CA LEU A 65 -23.24 0.32 -27.24
C LEU A 65 -21.87 -0.39 -27.26
N PRO A 66 -20.83 0.29 -27.77
CA PRO A 66 -19.48 -0.23 -27.76
C PRO A 66 -18.94 -0.39 -26.33
N THR A 67 -17.95 -1.27 -26.18
CA THR A 67 -17.37 -1.56 -24.86
C THR A 67 -16.42 -0.44 -24.44
N LEU A 68 -16.69 0.17 -23.29
CA LEU A 68 -15.80 1.19 -22.70
C LEU A 68 -14.45 0.60 -22.31
N THR A 69 -14.41 -0.66 -21.86
CA THR A 69 -13.18 -1.37 -21.54
C THR A 69 -12.81 -2.37 -22.65
N SER A 70 -11.50 -2.58 -22.84
CA SER A 70 -10.94 -3.65 -23.67
C SER A 70 -10.95 -5.02 -22.98
N LEU A 71 -11.25 -5.06 -21.68
CA LEU A 71 -11.29 -6.30 -20.90
C LEU A 71 -12.46 -7.18 -21.32
N ARG A 72 -12.15 -8.46 -21.53
CA ARG A 72 -13.17 -9.48 -21.78
C ARG A 72 -13.91 -9.79 -20.48
N LEU A 73 -15.13 -10.27 -20.61
CA LEU A 73 -15.94 -10.66 -19.46
C LEU A 73 -15.24 -11.65 -18.50
N PRO A 74 -14.61 -12.75 -18.96
CA PRO A 74 -13.89 -13.65 -18.05
C PRO A 74 -12.69 -12.98 -17.38
N GLU A 75 -12.08 -11.95 -17.99
CA GLU A 75 -10.95 -11.24 -17.40
C GLU A 75 -11.39 -10.36 -16.23
N ILE A 76 -12.56 -9.73 -16.35
CA ILE A 76 -13.14 -8.92 -15.26
C ILE A 76 -13.43 -9.83 -14.05
N TYR A 77 -14.18 -10.92 -14.25
CA TYR A 77 -14.50 -11.84 -13.15
C TYR A 77 -13.26 -12.56 -12.61
N GLY A 78 -12.31 -12.93 -13.47
CA GLY A 78 -11.05 -13.53 -13.07
C GLY A 78 -10.22 -12.61 -12.18
N MET A 79 -10.17 -11.31 -12.49
CA MET A 79 -9.45 -10.34 -11.65
C MET A 79 -10.15 -10.11 -10.31
N LEU A 80 -11.48 -10.00 -10.30
CA LEU A 80 -12.23 -9.92 -9.03
C LEU A 80 -11.99 -11.15 -8.16
N ALA A 81 -12.04 -12.35 -8.75
CA ALA A 81 -11.72 -13.60 -8.07
C ALA A 81 -10.30 -13.63 -7.49
N ILE A 82 -9.29 -13.17 -8.26
CA ILE A 82 -7.91 -13.04 -7.76
C ILE A 82 -7.84 -12.06 -6.59
N GLY A 83 -8.53 -10.91 -6.71
CA GLY A 83 -8.59 -9.90 -5.65
C GLY A 83 -9.15 -10.47 -4.35
N ASP A 84 -10.27 -11.17 -4.41
CA ASP A 84 -10.87 -11.83 -3.25
C ASP A 84 -9.94 -12.86 -2.60
N ILE A 85 -9.29 -13.71 -3.41
CA ILE A 85 -8.32 -14.70 -2.89
C ILE A 85 -7.14 -13.99 -2.22
N CYS A 86 -6.63 -12.92 -2.84
CA CYS A 86 -5.52 -12.16 -2.29
C CYS A 86 -5.92 -11.43 -1.01
N GLY A 87 -7.09 -10.79 -0.93
CA GLY A 87 -7.60 -10.19 0.31
C GLY A 87 -7.72 -11.23 1.42
N TYR A 88 -8.30 -12.39 1.11
CA TYR A 88 -8.36 -13.50 2.07
C TYR A 88 -6.98 -13.94 2.57
N GLN A 89 -6.04 -14.17 1.66
CA GLN A 89 -4.67 -14.57 2.02
C GLN A 89 -3.94 -13.47 2.78
N GLY A 90 -4.17 -12.20 2.44
CA GLY A 90 -3.65 -11.05 3.19
C GLY A 90 -4.13 -11.04 4.63
N LEU A 91 -5.45 -11.22 4.85
CA LEU A 91 -6.02 -11.31 6.19
C LEU A 91 -5.49 -12.52 6.97
N HIS A 92 -5.30 -13.66 6.29
CA HIS A 92 -4.70 -14.84 6.90
C HIS A 92 -3.26 -14.56 7.37
N LEU A 93 -2.42 -13.97 6.52
CA LEU A 93 -1.05 -13.57 6.87
C LEU A 93 -1.07 -12.57 8.04
N TYR A 94 -1.98 -11.60 8.03
CA TYR A 94 -2.13 -10.65 9.14
C TYR A 94 -2.45 -11.34 10.46
N LYS A 95 -3.38 -12.30 10.46
CA LYS A 95 -3.70 -13.08 11.67
C LYS A 95 -2.50 -13.89 12.16
N GLN A 96 -1.71 -14.45 11.24
CA GLN A 96 -0.49 -15.18 11.61
C GLN A 96 0.58 -14.27 12.24
N LEU A 97 0.64 -12.99 11.84
CA LEU A 97 1.52 -11.99 12.45
C LEU A 97 1.14 -11.66 13.90
N GLN A 98 -0.10 -11.95 14.32
CA GLN A 98 -0.57 -11.73 15.70
C GLN A 98 -0.25 -12.93 16.62
N LEU A 99 0.29 -14.02 16.09
CA LEU A 99 0.71 -15.18 16.89
C LEU A 99 2.03 -14.87 17.62
N GLU A 100 2.21 -15.41 18.82
CA GLU A 100 3.42 -15.23 19.65
C GLU A 100 4.72 -15.56 18.90
N GLU A 101 4.71 -16.62 18.09
CA GLU A 101 5.86 -17.05 17.27
C GLU A 101 6.31 -15.98 16.25
N ASN A 102 5.45 -15.03 15.89
CA ASN A 102 5.72 -13.98 14.91
C ASN A 102 5.66 -12.58 15.51
N TYR A 103 5.82 -12.46 16.82
CA TYR A 103 5.64 -11.22 17.57
C TYR A 103 6.42 -10.05 16.96
N ASP A 104 7.70 -10.22 16.63
CA ASP A 104 8.52 -9.13 16.07
C ASP A 104 7.99 -8.65 14.71
N ARG A 105 7.63 -9.57 13.83
CA ARG A 105 7.02 -9.21 12.53
C ARG A 105 5.67 -8.51 12.73
N GLY A 106 4.87 -8.96 13.70
CA GLY A 106 3.66 -8.27 14.13
C GLY A 106 3.92 -6.84 14.60
N GLN A 107 5.02 -6.61 15.32
CA GLN A 107 5.39 -5.27 15.78
C GLN A 107 5.80 -4.32 14.66
N VAL A 108 6.45 -4.81 13.59
CA VAL A 108 6.68 -4.01 12.38
C VAL A 108 5.37 -3.55 11.75
N ALA A 109 4.38 -4.45 11.65
CA ALA A 109 3.05 -4.12 11.14
C ALA A 109 2.34 -3.07 12.01
N ASN A 110 2.42 -3.25 13.34
CA ASN A 110 1.85 -2.32 14.31
C ASN A 110 2.51 -0.94 14.24
N TYR A 111 3.83 -0.89 14.07
CA TYR A 111 4.57 0.36 13.88
C TYR A 111 4.10 1.09 12.62
N ALA A 112 4.04 0.42 11.47
CA ALA A 112 3.56 1.06 10.24
C ALA A 112 2.13 1.59 10.38
N GLY A 113 1.28 0.86 11.12
CA GLY A 113 -0.07 1.31 11.44
C GLY A 113 -0.14 2.51 12.39
N TRP A 114 0.71 2.53 13.42
CA TRP A 114 0.89 3.66 14.32
C TRP A 114 1.38 4.90 13.57
N PHE A 115 2.39 4.72 12.73
CA PHE A 115 3.00 5.76 11.93
C PHE A 115 1.98 6.42 10.99
N TYR A 116 1.14 5.60 10.34
CA TYR A 116 -0.01 6.09 9.57
C TYR A 116 -0.94 6.97 10.40
N LYS A 117 -1.37 6.52 11.59
CA LYS A 117 -2.28 7.30 12.45
C LYS A 117 -1.69 8.65 12.84
N MET A 118 -0.39 8.69 13.13
CA MET A 118 0.31 9.90 13.53
C MET A 118 0.46 10.92 12.39
N PHE A 119 0.84 10.46 11.20
CA PHE A 119 1.27 11.36 10.13
C PHE A 119 0.27 11.49 8.99
N HIS A 120 -0.42 10.43 8.58
CA HIS A 120 -1.32 10.52 7.43
C HIS A 120 -2.59 11.33 7.74
N LYS A 121 -3.15 11.18 8.95
CA LYS A 121 -4.32 11.97 9.34
C LYS A 121 -3.98 13.45 9.50
N ASN A 122 -2.75 13.77 9.90
CA ASN A 122 -2.36 15.09 10.37
C ASN A 122 -1.50 15.87 9.36
N LEU A 123 -0.82 15.21 8.42
CA LEU A 123 -0.01 15.85 7.39
C LEU A 123 -0.71 15.76 6.03
N ARG A 124 -1.13 16.91 5.49
CA ARG A 124 -1.45 17.04 4.06
C ARG A 124 -0.14 16.95 3.27
N GLU A 125 0.09 15.80 2.65
CA GLU A 125 1.22 15.50 1.76
C GLU A 125 2.58 16.05 2.23
N PRO A 126 3.35 15.25 2.99
CA PRO A 126 4.66 15.66 3.43
C PRO A 126 5.61 15.95 2.25
N ARG A 127 5.87 17.25 1.97
CA ARG A 127 6.91 17.70 1.03
C ARG A 127 8.24 17.78 1.77
N PHE A 128 8.96 16.67 1.83
CA PHE A 128 10.28 16.66 2.46
C PHE A 128 11.39 16.87 1.44
N PRO A 129 12.23 17.92 1.61
CA PRO A 129 13.51 17.99 0.94
C PRO A 129 14.48 17.07 1.70
N GLY A 130 14.49 15.77 1.37
CA GLY A 130 15.23 14.81 2.19
C GLY A 130 15.54 13.46 1.55
N SER A 131 16.85 13.19 1.54
CA SER A 131 17.61 11.94 1.54
C SER A 131 17.34 10.83 0.52
N SER A 132 18.28 9.89 0.49
CA SER A 132 18.32 8.79 -0.47
C SER A 132 17.13 7.85 -0.26
N ASP A 133 16.39 7.53 -1.33
CA ASP A 133 15.28 6.55 -1.26
C ASP A 133 15.85 5.18 -0.84
N LEU A 134 15.69 4.83 0.43
CA LEU A 134 16.23 3.60 1.02
C LEU A 134 15.64 2.36 0.37
N THR A 135 14.46 2.47 -0.26
CA THR A 135 13.87 1.34 -1.00
C THR A 135 14.69 0.93 -2.22
N ARG A 136 15.60 1.81 -2.70
CA ARG A 136 16.53 1.55 -3.80
C ARG A 136 17.87 0.97 -3.35
N LYS A 137 18.14 0.88 -2.04
CA LYS A 137 19.35 0.21 -1.53
C LYS A 137 19.26 -1.30 -1.81
N GLY A 138 20.41 -1.94 -2.04
CA GLY A 138 20.50 -3.37 -2.39
C GLY A 138 20.02 -3.76 -3.80
N LEU A 139 19.61 -2.82 -4.67
CA LEU A 139 19.27 -3.17 -6.06
C LEU A 139 20.50 -3.57 -6.87
N PRO A 140 20.38 -4.53 -7.80
CA PRO A 140 21.49 -4.95 -8.66
C PRO A 140 21.97 -3.78 -9.51
N ARG A 141 23.25 -3.46 -9.40
CA ARG A 141 23.93 -2.39 -10.14
C ARG A 141 24.84 -2.96 -11.20
N GLY A 142 24.95 -2.27 -12.33
CA GLY A 142 25.92 -2.58 -13.36
C GLY A 142 27.33 -2.16 -12.94
N GLU A 143 28.31 -2.44 -13.80
CA GLU A 143 29.71 -2.02 -13.62
C GLU A 143 29.87 -0.50 -13.50
N ASP A 144 28.95 0.26 -14.12
CA ASP A 144 28.89 1.72 -14.05
C ASP A 144 28.28 2.25 -12.73
N GLY A 145 27.94 1.36 -11.80
CA GLY A 145 27.31 1.68 -10.53
C GLY A 145 25.85 2.11 -10.63
N LYS A 146 25.25 2.12 -11.84
CA LYS A 146 23.82 2.44 -12.03
C LYS A 146 22.96 1.23 -11.78
N VAL A 147 21.73 1.45 -11.33
CA VAL A 147 20.75 0.38 -11.18
C VAL A 147 20.46 -0.23 -12.55
N THR A 148 20.57 -1.55 -12.66
CA THR A 148 20.27 -2.27 -13.89
C THR A 148 18.80 -2.10 -14.29
N LEU A 149 18.47 -2.27 -15.58
CA LEU A 149 17.07 -2.25 -16.05
C LEU A 149 16.20 -3.25 -15.28
N LEU A 150 16.73 -4.44 -15.01
CA LEU A 150 16.04 -5.46 -14.21
C LEU A 150 15.82 -4.98 -12.76
N GLY A 151 16.84 -4.39 -12.14
CA GLY A 151 16.73 -3.80 -10.80
C GLY A 151 15.65 -2.71 -10.74
N GLU A 152 15.60 -1.83 -11.73
CA GLU A 152 14.59 -0.76 -11.81
C GLU A 152 13.18 -1.32 -12.02
N ILE A 153 13.01 -2.35 -12.86
CA ILE A 153 11.71 -3.01 -13.06
C ILE A 153 11.25 -3.69 -11.77
N LEU A 154 12.12 -4.46 -11.11
CA LEU A 154 11.79 -5.15 -9.86
C LEU A 154 11.46 -4.16 -8.75
N TRP A 155 12.24 -3.08 -8.64
CA TRP A 155 11.97 -1.99 -7.71
C TRP A 155 10.60 -1.37 -7.98
N ARG A 156 10.31 -0.97 -9.22
CA ARG A 156 9.00 -0.41 -9.58
C ARG A 156 7.85 -1.35 -9.29
N LEU A 157 7.98 -2.65 -9.55
CA LEU A 157 6.96 -3.64 -9.22
C LEU A 157 6.74 -3.79 -7.72
N ARG A 158 7.80 -3.67 -6.91
CA ARG A 158 7.73 -3.69 -5.45
C ARG A 158 7.08 -2.41 -4.91
N THR A 159 7.44 -1.25 -5.45
CA THR A 159 7.03 0.06 -4.94
C THR A 159 5.82 0.65 -5.65
N ILE A 160 5.18 -0.07 -6.59
CA ILE A 160 4.00 0.40 -7.34
C ILE A 160 2.83 0.82 -6.43
N ARG A 161 2.83 0.35 -5.18
CA ARG A 161 1.84 0.64 -4.14
C ARG A 161 2.19 1.84 -3.25
N THR A 162 3.31 2.50 -3.51
CA THR A 162 3.83 3.63 -2.72
C THR A 162 4.05 4.86 -3.59
N THR A 163 3.79 6.05 -3.06
CA THR A 163 4.19 7.30 -3.72
C THR A 163 5.63 7.64 -3.39
N ALA A 164 6.30 8.41 -4.26
CA ALA A 164 7.67 8.86 -4.03
C ALA A 164 7.80 9.64 -2.72
N ASN A 165 6.84 10.53 -2.42
CA ASN A 165 6.83 11.32 -1.20
C ASN A 165 6.74 10.46 0.06
N CYS A 166 5.87 9.43 0.07
CA CYS A 166 5.76 8.52 1.21
C CYS A 166 7.06 7.72 1.42
N ARG A 167 7.71 7.28 0.35
CA ARG A 167 8.99 6.56 0.45
C ARG A 167 10.12 7.44 0.95
N LEU A 168 10.25 8.65 0.42
CA LEU A 168 11.27 9.61 0.85
C LEU A 168 11.06 10.00 2.31
N PHE A 169 9.82 10.27 2.71
CA PHE A 169 9.49 10.60 4.10
C PHE A 169 9.78 9.43 5.06
N ALA A 170 9.34 8.21 4.71
CA ALA A 170 9.64 7.03 5.50
C ALA A 170 11.15 6.76 5.57
N SER A 171 11.87 6.98 4.45
CA SER A 171 13.33 6.85 4.39
C SER A 171 14.01 7.83 5.33
N SER A 172 13.70 9.12 5.23
CA SER A 172 14.35 10.18 6.03
C SER A 172 14.13 9.99 7.53
N ILE A 173 12.97 9.47 7.91
CA ILE A 173 12.64 9.22 9.31
C ILE A 173 13.31 7.97 9.85
N LEU A 174 13.52 6.93 9.02
CA LEU A 174 14.04 5.66 9.50
C LEU A 174 15.56 5.52 9.33
N GLU A 175 16.20 6.34 8.49
CA GLU A 175 17.59 6.20 8.07
C GLU A 175 18.57 6.06 9.24
N ASP A 176 18.57 7.01 10.18
CA ASP A 176 19.49 6.99 11.33
C ASP A 176 19.24 5.79 12.26
N HIS A 177 17.98 5.37 12.40
CA HIS A 177 17.60 4.26 13.26
C HIS A 177 17.91 2.90 12.65
N ILE A 178 17.77 2.78 11.33
CA ILE A 178 18.19 1.62 10.54
C ILE A 178 19.71 1.46 10.66
N ALA A 179 20.47 2.55 10.46
CA ALA A 179 21.92 2.55 10.59
C ALA A 179 22.37 2.18 12.02
N ALA A 180 21.71 2.75 13.03
CA ALA A 180 22.04 2.48 14.44
C ALA A 180 21.70 1.05 14.91
N CYS A 181 20.94 0.28 14.13
CA CYS A 181 20.61 -1.12 14.41
C CYS A 181 21.36 -2.10 13.49
N ASP A 182 22.23 -1.60 12.61
CA ASP A 182 22.95 -2.41 11.61
C ASP A 182 22.01 -3.34 10.83
N LEU A 183 20.89 -2.77 10.37
CA LEU A 183 19.89 -3.49 9.59
C LEU A 183 20.35 -3.56 8.14
N ASN A 184 20.36 -4.77 7.58
CA ASN A 184 20.80 -4.98 6.21
C ASN A 184 19.93 -4.21 5.18
N ASP A 185 20.51 -3.89 4.02
CA ASP A 185 19.85 -3.09 2.96
C ASP A 185 18.51 -3.68 2.49
N HIS A 186 18.38 -5.01 2.46
CA HIS A 186 17.15 -5.67 2.03
C HIS A 186 16.02 -5.46 3.04
N ASP A 187 16.27 -5.71 4.33
CA ASP A 187 15.30 -5.53 5.40
C ASP A 187 14.97 -4.05 5.62
N ALA A 188 15.96 -3.16 5.45
CA ALA A 188 15.74 -1.72 5.42
C ALA A 188 14.79 -1.30 4.29
N SER A 189 15.02 -1.80 3.06
CA SER A 189 14.15 -1.56 1.90
C SER A 189 12.73 -2.06 2.16
N VAL A 190 12.58 -3.26 2.76
CA VAL A 190 11.27 -3.85 3.10
C VAL A 190 10.57 -3.03 4.18
N LEU A 191 11.24 -2.69 5.29
CA LEU A 191 10.69 -1.89 6.39
C LEU A 191 10.19 -0.53 5.90
N VAL A 192 11.02 0.19 5.15
CA VAL A 192 10.66 1.51 4.58
C VAL A 192 9.48 1.37 3.61
N THR A 193 9.46 0.31 2.79
CA THR A 193 8.33 0.07 1.87
C THR A 193 7.04 -0.18 2.64
N ILE A 194 7.04 -1.01 3.68
CA ILE A 194 5.86 -1.31 4.50
C ILE A 194 5.30 -0.02 5.13
N VAL A 195 6.17 0.82 5.69
CA VAL A 195 5.79 2.09 6.32
C VAL A 195 5.26 3.07 5.26
N ALA A 196 5.92 3.18 4.11
CA ALA A 196 5.50 4.03 2.99
C ALA A 196 4.17 3.58 2.37
N GLU A 197 3.93 2.27 2.24
CA GLU A 197 2.66 1.72 1.78
C GLU A 197 1.54 2.12 2.74
N ARG A 198 1.74 1.95 4.05
CA ARG A 198 0.73 2.32 5.04
C ARG A 198 0.44 3.81 5.05
N LEU A 199 1.48 4.65 4.93
CA LEU A 199 1.33 6.10 4.81
C LEU A 199 0.52 6.50 3.58
N GLY A 200 0.67 5.82 2.44
CA GLY A 200 -0.04 6.17 1.21
C GLY A 200 -1.49 5.70 1.19
N THR A 201 -1.78 4.49 1.70
CA THR A 201 -3.07 3.81 1.48
C THR A 201 -4.01 3.83 2.69
N GLY A 202 -3.46 3.94 3.90
CA GLY A 202 -4.20 3.73 5.15
C GLY A 202 -4.70 2.31 5.41
N PHE A 203 -5.54 2.16 6.46
CA PHE A 203 -6.09 0.86 6.91
C PHE A 203 -7.39 0.45 6.21
N ASN A 204 -8.17 1.40 5.68
CA ASN A 204 -9.56 1.16 5.28
C ASN A 204 -9.81 1.28 3.77
N GLN A 205 -8.77 1.37 2.93
CA GLN A 205 -8.97 1.50 1.47
C GLN A 205 -8.77 0.17 0.74
N SER A 206 -9.53 -0.86 1.12
CA SER A 206 -9.56 -2.14 0.39
C SER A 206 -10.33 -2.09 -0.95
N ALA A 207 -10.96 -0.95 -1.29
CA ALA A 207 -11.71 -0.81 -2.56
C ALA A 207 -11.42 0.47 -3.37
N THR A 208 -10.66 1.42 -2.82
CA THR A 208 -10.46 2.74 -3.44
C THR A 208 -9.00 3.16 -3.49
N PHE A 209 -8.05 2.22 -3.39
CA PHE A 209 -6.68 2.52 -3.81
C PHE A 209 -6.67 2.73 -5.33
N PHE A 210 -7.04 3.94 -5.73
CA PHE A 210 -6.65 4.53 -6.99
C PHE A 210 -5.17 4.81 -6.81
N PRO A 211 -4.24 4.12 -7.50
CA PRO A 211 -2.89 4.65 -7.63
C PRO A 211 -3.01 6.11 -8.08
N GLU A 212 -2.71 7.01 -7.16
CA GLU A 212 -2.49 8.40 -7.52
C GLU A 212 -1.33 8.43 -8.52
N GLY A 213 -1.49 9.22 -9.58
CA GLY A 213 -0.46 9.43 -10.59
C GLY A 213 -0.79 8.94 -12.00
N GLU A 214 0.26 8.74 -12.77
CA GLU A 214 0.26 8.62 -14.23
C GLU A 214 -0.55 7.42 -14.74
N LEU A 215 -0.59 6.29 -14.02
CA LEU A 215 -1.29 5.08 -14.46
C LEU A 215 -2.81 5.25 -14.57
N ARG A 216 -3.43 6.02 -13.66
CA ARG A 216 -4.85 6.37 -13.76
C ARG A 216 -5.11 7.19 -15.01
N TRP A 217 -4.28 8.20 -15.26
CA TRP A 217 -4.40 9.05 -16.43
C TRP A 217 -4.15 8.28 -17.72
N ILE A 218 -3.21 7.33 -17.74
CA ILE A 218 -2.99 6.43 -18.86
C ILE A 218 -4.23 5.56 -19.10
N ALA A 219 -4.84 4.99 -18.05
CA ALA A 219 -6.07 4.20 -18.19
C ALA A 219 -7.26 5.06 -18.71
N VAL A 220 -7.42 6.29 -18.22
CA VAL A 220 -8.44 7.23 -18.70
C VAL A 220 -8.18 7.64 -20.15
N LEU A 221 -6.95 8.04 -20.48
CA LEU A 221 -6.56 8.49 -21.81
C LEU A 221 -6.71 7.36 -22.82
N THR A 222 -6.25 6.15 -22.51
CA THR A 222 -6.40 4.98 -23.39
C THR A 222 -7.86 4.57 -23.57
N THR A 223 -8.70 4.79 -22.55
CA THR A 223 -10.16 4.60 -22.66
C THR A 223 -10.80 5.64 -23.56
N ALA A 224 -10.42 6.91 -23.43
CA ALA A 224 -10.88 8.00 -24.30
C ALA A 224 -10.42 7.80 -25.75
N LEU A 225 -9.16 7.43 -25.96
CA LEU A 225 -8.60 7.09 -27.28
C LEU A 225 -9.35 5.90 -27.90
N ARG A 226 -9.65 4.86 -27.12
CA ARG A 226 -10.45 3.74 -27.61
C ARG A 226 -11.84 4.20 -28.03
N ALA A 227 -12.52 4.99 -27.20
CA ALA A 227 -13.81 5.54 -27.57
C ALA A 227 -13.70 6.31 -28.90
N ALA A 228 -12.72 7.21 -29.03
CA ALA A 228 -12.46 7.95 -30.27
C ALA A 228 -12.22 7.01 -31.47
N THR A 229 -11.42 5.96 -31.32
CA THR A 229 -11.16 4.99 -32.41
C THR A 229 -12.43 4.25 -32.85
N ILE A 230 -13.41 4.06 -31.98
CA ILE A 230 -14.68 3.45 -32.37
C ILE A 230 -15.49 4.42 -33.25
N TRP A 231 -15.42 5.72 -32.97
CA TRP A 231 -16.16 6.75 -33.71
C TRP A 231 -15.49 7.17 -35.01
N THR A 232 -14.16 7.26 -35.05
CA THR A 232 -13.42 7.75 -36.23
C THR A 232 -13.06 6.64 -37.22
N GLY A 233 -13.21 5.37 -36.83
CA GLY A 233 -12.86 4.22 -37.68
C GLY A 233 -11.40 4.21 -38.16
N PRO A 234 -10.40 4.54 -37.32
CA PRO A 234 -9.02 4.44 -37.74
C PRO A 234 -8.70 2.97 -38.07
N GLY A 235 -7.70 2.78 -38.93
CA GLY A 235 -7.35 1.45 -39.44
C GLY A 235 -7.15 0.40 -38.34
N ARG A 236 -7.39 -0.87 -38.68
CA ARG A 236 -7.38 -2.02 -37.77
C ARG A 236 -6.15 -2.11 -36.86
N LEU A 237 -4.98 -1.70 -37.35
CA LEU A 237 -3.72 -1.69 -36.59
C LEU A 237 -3.74 -0.69 -35.43
N VAL A 238 -4.27 0.52 -35.65
CA VAL A 238 -4.38 1.54 -34.61
C VAL A 238 -5.33 1.08 -33.52
N ALA A 239 -6.49 0.53 -33.91
CA ALA A 239 -7.45 -0.03 -32.96
C ALA A 239 -6.82 -1.18 -32.14
N LEU A 240 -6.05 -2.08 -32.76
CA LEU A 240 -5.34 -3.16 -32.05
C LEU A 240 -4.31 -2.62 -31.04
N ALA A 241 -3.52 -1.62 -31.45
CA ALA A 241 -2.51 -1.01 -30.59
C ALA A 241 -3.15 -0.32 -29.37
N VAL A 242 -4.18 0.51 -29.60
CA VAL A 242 -4.93 1.19 -28.52
C VAL A 242 -5.57 0.18 -27.57
N ASN A 243 -6.10 -0.93 -28.09
CA ASN A 243 -6.68 -1.99 -27.27
C ASN A 243 -5.64 -2.68 -26.39
N GLY A 244 -4.46 -2.98 -26.94
CA GLY A 244 -3.34 -3.54 -26.19
C GLY A 244 -2.90 -2.61 -25.06
N MET A 245 -2.71 -1.32 -25.37
CA MET A 245 -2.32 -0.30 -24.40
C MET A 245 -3.36 -0.14 -23.28
N GLN A 246 -4.64 0.01 -23.63
CA GLN A 246 -5.70 0.13 -22.62
C GLN A 246 -5.75 -1.11 -21.72
N ARG A 247 -5.60 -2.30 -22.31
CA ARG A 247 -5.65 -3.55 -21.55
C ARG A 247 -4.46 -3.69 -20.61
N ALA A 248 -3.25 -3.37 -21.08
CA ALA A 248 -2.05 -3.35 -20.25
C ALA A 248 -2.17 -2.34 -19.11
N ALA A 249 -2.68 -1.12 -19.39
CA ALA A 249 -2.93 -0.11 -18.37
C ALA A 249 -3.95 -0.57 -17.33
N LEU A 250 -5.05 -1.21 -17.76
CA LEU A 250 -6.05 -1.76 -16.85
C LEU A 250 -5.49 -2.90 -15.99
N TYR A 251 -4.67 -3.79 -16.54
CA TYR A 251 -3.98 -4.82 -15.73
C TYR A 251 -2.99 -4.22 -14.74
N ALA A 252 -2.16 -3.28 -15.19
CA ALA A 252 -1.20 -2.58 -14.36
C ALA A 252 -1.88 -1.77 -13.25
N PHE A 253 -3.11 -1.31 -13.48
CA PHE A 253 -3.93 -0.62 -12.49
C PHE A 253 -4.61 -1.59 -11.52
N MET A 254 -5.36 -2.58 -12.03
CA MET A 254 -6.19 -3.44 -11.18
C MET A 254 -5.38 -4.45 -10.37
N TYR A 255 -4.30 -4.99 -10.94
CA TYR A 255 -3.54 -6.03 -10.27
C TYR A 255 -2.90 -5.54 -8.95
N PRO A 256 -2.18 -4.41 -8.89
CA PRO A 256 -1.65 -3.90 -7.63
C PRO A 256 -2.72 -3.58 -6.60
N SER A 257 -3.85 -2.96 -7.01
CA SER A 257 -4.94 -2.59 -6.11
C SER A 257 -5.63 -3.81 -5.51
N LEU A 258 -5.93 -4.83 -6.33
CA LEU A 258 -6.63 -6.04 -5.90
C LEU A 258 -5.74 -6.98 -5.07
N THR A 259 -4.43 -6.92 -5.26
CA THR A 259 -3.48 -7.80 -4.55
C THR A 259 -2.76 -7.11 -3.39
N TRP A 260 -3.10 -5.86 -3.09
CA TRP A 260 -2.38 -5.01 -2.16
C TRP A 260 -2.19 -5.64 -0.77
N GLU A 261 -3.28 -6.07 -0.11
CA GLU A 261 -3.22 -6.62 1.25
C GLU A 261 -2.30 -7.84 1.34
N TYR A 262 -2.41 -8.75 0.36
CA TYR A 262 -1.57 -9.93 0.28
C TYR A 262 -0.09 -9.57 0.22
N TYR A 263 0.29 -8.70 -0.73
CA TYR A 263 1.68 -8.33 -0.92
C TYR A 263 2.24 -7.50 0.23
N HIS A 264 1.42 -6.62 0.82
CA HIS A 264 1.77 -5.84 1.98
C HIS A 264 2.13 -6.74 3.17
N PHE A 265 1.26 -7.69 3.52
CA PHE A 265 1.58 -8.59 4.64
C PHE A 265 2.68 -9.58 4.26
N ARG A 266 2.71 -10.07 3.01
CA ARG A 266 3.78 -10.96 2.53
C ARG A 266 5.16 -10.31 2.56
N SER A 267 5.28 -9.00 2.33
CA SER A 267 6.58 -8.33 2.37
C SER A 267 7.18 -8.35 3.78
N ILE A 268 6.35 -8.23 4.82
CA ILE A 268 6.77 -8.37 6.23
C ILE A 268 7.38 -9.75 6.50
N TRP A 269 6.85 -10.79 5.87
CA TRP A 269 7.41 -12.15 5.97
C TRP A 269 8.78 -12.29 5.31
N ASN A 270 9.17 -11.38 4.40
CA ASN A 270 10.48 -11.38 3.76
C ASN A 270 11.57 -10.67 4.59
N ILE A 271 11.24 -10.16 5.78
CA ILE A 271 12.23 -9.61 6.71
C ILE A 271 13.03 -10.75 7.32
N GLN A 272 14.34 -10.73 7.11
CA GLN A 272 15.29 -11.75 7.56
C GLN A 272 15.64 -11.58 9.04
N GLU A 273 15.87 -10.34 9.47
CA GLU A 273 16.23 -9.94 10.85
C GLU A 273 15.09 -9.11 11.48
N PRO A 274 13.94 -9.74 11.83
CA PRO A 274 12.75 -9.01 12.29
C PRO A 274 12.97 -8.30 13.62
N ASP A 275 13.84 -8.83 14.49
CA ASP A 275 14.25 -8.24 15.77
C ASP A 275 14.94 -6.88 15.59
N LYS A 276 15.90 -6.79 14.66
CA LYS A 276 16.58 -5.53 14.32
C LYS A 276 15.62 -4.52 13.69
N ALA A 277 14.72 -4.98 12.82
CA ALA A 277 13.72 -4.11 12.19
C ALA A 277 12.75 -3.52 13.23
N VAL A 278 12.34 -4.32 14.22
CA VAL A 278 11.52 -3.85 15.35
C VAL A 278 12.27 -2.86 16.22
N GLU A 279 13.54 -3.11 16.51
CA GLU A 279 14.34 -2.20 17.32
C GLU A 279 14.53 -0.84 16.63
N ALA A 280 14.79 -0.82 15.32
CA ALA A 280 14.84 0.42 14.54
C ALA A 280 13.51 1.19 14.62
N ALA A 281 12.39 0.49 14.43
CA ALA A 281 11.05 1.06 14.54
C ALA A 281 10.74 1.58 15.96
N ARG A 282 11.13 0.85 17.00
CA ARG A 282 10.95 1.23 18.41
C ARG A 282 11.74 2.48 18.77
N ARG A 283 13.01 2.55 18.35
CA ARG A 283 13.87 3.71 18.57
C ARG A 283 13.26 4.96 17.93
N GLN A 284 12.80 4.87 16.69
CA GLN A 284 12.18 6.02 16.04
C GLN A 284 10.88 6.43 16.74
N ARG A 285 10.02 5.47 17.05
CA ARG A 285 8.79 5.76 17.80
C ARG A 285 9.08 6.52 19.11
N LYS A 286 10.10 6.09 19.86
CA LYS A 286 10.49 6.74 21.11
C LYS A 286 10.88 8.20 20.88
N VAL A 287 11.75 8.47 19.91
CA VAL A 287 12.18 9.83 19.56
C VAL A 287 11.00 10.74 19.21
N LEU A 288 10.05 10.23 18.41
CA LEU A 288 8.85 10.97 18.02
C LEU A 288 7.92 11.25 19.21
N VAL A 289 7.69 10.25 20.07
CA VAL A 289 6.86 10.43 21.29
C VAL A 289 7.49 11.45 22.24
N ASP A 290 8.81 11.36 22.45
CA ASP A 290 9.54 12.31 23.30
C ASP A 290 9.55 13.73 22.72
N ALA A 291 9.56 13.88 21.38
CA ALA A 291 9.44 15.18 20.72
C ALA A 291 8.04 15.78 20.89
N ILE A 292 6.99 14.99 20.66
CA ILE A 292 5.60 15.43 20.83
C ILE A 292 5.35 15.85 22.27
N ARG A 293 5.78 15.03 23.24
CA ARG A 293 5.63 15.35 24.66
C ARG A 293 6.26 16.68 25.03
N ARG A 294 7.49 16.93 24.59
CA ARG A 294 8.19 18.21 24.84
C ARG A 294 7.44 19.39 24.24
N PHE A 295 6.97 19.26 23.00
CA PHE A 295 6.19 20.30 22.34
C PHE A 295 4.88 20.61 23.08
N THR A 296 4.15 19.58 23.54
CA THR A 296 2.93 19.76 24.32
C THR A 296 3.21 20.42 25.67
N GLU A 297 4.28 20.04 26.37
CA GLU A 297 4.69 20.66 27.64
C GLU A 297 5.09 22.13 27.48
N GLU A 298 5.72 22.50 26.37
CA GLU A 298 6.08 23.88 26.02
C GLU A 298 4.82 24.72 25.75
N LYS A 299 3.94 24.24 24.87
CA LYS A 299 2.67 24.93 24.56
C LYS A 299 1.80 25.16 25.79
N ARG A 300 1.77 24.20 26.72
CA ARG A 300 0.99 24.32 27.97
C ARG A 300 1.52 25.43 28.89
N LYS A 301 2.84 25.66 28.90
CA LYS A 301 3.45 26.75 29.69
C LYS A 301 3.04 28.10 29.14
N ASP A 302 3.07 28.26 27.82
CA ASP A 302 2.69 29.52 27.15
C ASP A 302 1.23 29.89 27.44
N THR A 303 0.32 28.93 27.41
CA THR A 303 -1.11 29.16 27.75
C THR A 303 -1.37 29.41 29.23
N SER A 304 -0.43 29.09 30.13
CA SER A 304 -0.58 29.30 31.59
C SER A 304 -0.03 30.64 32.07
N SER A 305 0.68 31.37 31.21
CA SER A 305 1.24 32.70 31.49
C SER A 305 0.35 33.86 31.03
N GLU A 306 -0.81 33.57 30.44
CA GLU A 306 -1.88 34.54 30.10
C GLU A 306 -3.02 34.49 31.13
#